data_AF-A0A4Q5PH86-F1
#
_entry.id   AF-A0A4Q5PH86-F1
#
_cell.length_a   1.000
_cell.length_b   1.000
_cell.length_c   1.000
_cell.angle_alpha   90.00
_cell.angle_beta   90.00
_cell.angle_gamma   90.00
#
_symmetry.space_group_name_H-M   'P 1'
#
loop_
_entity.id
_entity.type
_entity.pdbx_description
1 polymer ?
#
loop_
_entity_poly.entity_id
_entity_poly.type
_entity_poly.pdbx_seq_one_letter_code
_entity_poly.pdbx_strand_id
1 'polypeptide(L)'
;MYAQFFGLNHEPFSIAPDPRYLFMSERHREALAHLLYGVSGGGGFVLLSGEIGTGKTTVCRCFLEQIPANCNVAYIFNPKLTAQELLRSVCDEFHVPYRAADAAAPPSSKDYVDALNAFLLAQHAAGKDNVLVIDEAQNLSADVLEQLRLLTNLETSERKLLQIMLIGQPELRAMLARPELEQLSQRVLARFHLDALSEAETVQYIQHRLSVAGLRGPVPFDRKALQRIQQITTGVPRRINLLCDRAMLGAYATGKGTIDKAIVNKAATEVFEDPALLVGTRSEPSRWVLLGAGLAAGVVLAGAMALVLEPSLMDRLRGRDAPAAAVRAPVALPATPGAQASMTAPAASGSVLPAAGTAPFAMDIRSGFRLLPSTQAQALRELGTLWNLELAGDDPCAAALREQVQCQKDNATLETLRRLDRPVLLALQDADGQKAWALLGGVNDRTVTLRSGAGAGATPVTVPLASLDTVWNGDYVTLWRSPPGFRDRLGDRGAAVDWLAARLAMAEKAPPPRGPHAMDRKMLARVKAFQNANGLKADGLAGPMTFMLLNRATGVEEPHLNGER
;
A
#
# COMPACT_ATOMS: atom_id res chain seq x y z
N MET A 1 23.20 28.44 3.84
CA MET A 1 24.67 28.58 4.10
C MET A 1 25.51 28.26 2.86
N TYR A 2 25.28 27.14 2.17
CA TYR A 2 26.00 26.81 0.92
C TYR A 2 25.64 27.75 -0.25
N ALA A 3 24.44 28.34 -0.28
CA ALA A 3 24.00 29.22 -1.37
C ALA A 3 25.01 30.36 -1.63
N GLN A 4 25.47 31.06 -0.58
CA GLN A 4 26.46 32.14 -0.70
C GLN A 4 27.82 31.64 -1.21
N PHE A 5 28.26 30.46 -0.77
CA PHE A 5 29.51 29.85 -1.23
C PHE A 5 29.52 29.57 -2.75
N PHE A 6 28.37 29.18 -3.31
CA PHE A 6 28.19 29.00 -4.75
C PHE A 6 27.73 30.26 -5.49
N GLY A 7 27.68 31.42 -4.83
CA GLY A 7 27.25 32.68 -5.43
C GLY A 7 25.75 32.75 -5.78
N LEU A 8 24.92 32.00 -5.05
CA LEU A 8 23.46 31.96 -5.20
C LEU A 8 22.77 32.88 -4.18
N ASN A 9 21.64 33.46 -4.59
CA ASN A 9 20.81 34.33 -3.74
C ASN A 9 19.89 33.52 -2.82
N HIS A 10 19.45 32.36 -3.28
CA HIS A 10 18.49 31.48 -2.59
C HIS A 10 18.93 30.02 -2.72
N GLU A 11 18.33 29.14 -1.92
CA GLU A 11 18.60 27.70 -1.97
C GLU A 11 17.93 27.08 -3.21
N PRO A 12 18.72 26.61 -4.20
CA PRO A 12 18.22 26.17 -5.49
C PRO A 12 17.52 24.83 -5.44
N PHE A 13 17.58 24.05 -4.35
CA PHE A 13 17.04 22.68 -4.31
C PHE A 13 16.05 22.44 -3.16
N SER A 14 15.47 23.50 -2.60
CA SER A 14 14.36 23.35 -1.64
C SER A 14 13.21 22.53 -2.25
N ILE A 15 12.59 21.69 -1.42
CA ILE A 15 11.43 20.86 -1.76
C ILE A 15 10.12 21.63 -1.55
N ALA A 16 10.18 22.77 -0.84
CA ALA A 16 9.01 23.62 -0.66
C ALA A 16 8.49 24.09 -2.03
N PRO A 17 7.16 24.05 -2.26
CA PRO A 17 6.58 24.45 -3.52
C PRO A 17 6.72 25.96 -3.73
N ASP A 18 7.65 26.37 -4.60
CA ASP A 18 7.85 27.76 -5.03
C ASP A 18 7.61 27.85 -6.56
N PRO A 19 6.61 28.62 -7.02
CA PRO A 19 6.27 28.75 -8.44
C PRO A 19 7.44 29.21 -9.32
N ARG A 20 8.42 29.93 -8.77
CA ARG A 20 9.56 30.44 -9.54
C ARG A 20 10.48 29.33 -10.05
N TYR A 21 10.50 28.18 -9.36
CA TYR A 21 11.32 27.03 -9.71
C TYR A 21 10.59 26.01 -10.59
N LEU A 22 9.42 26.37 -11.10
CA LEU A 22 8.62 25.55 -12.00
C LEU A 22 9.35 25.30 -13.32
N PHE A 23 9.81 24.07 -13.51
CA PHE A 23 10.37 23.61 -14.78
C PHE A 23 9.31 22.84 -15.58
N MET A 24 8.85 23.42 -16.69
CA MET A 24 7.91 22.78 -17.61
C MET A 24 8.64 21.96 -18.67
N SER A 25 8.94 20.70 -18.35
CA SER A 25 9.46 19.77 -19.35
C SER A 25 8.43 19.51 -20.46
N GLU A 26 8.86 18.91 -21.57
CA GLU A 26 7.95 18.58 -22.68
C GLU A 26 6.79 17.67 -22.20
N ARG A 27 7.11 16.66 -21.38
CA ARG A 27 6.12 15.77 -20.75
C ARG A 27 5.14 16.50 -19.83
N HIS A 28 5.61 17.52 -19.10
CA HIS A 28 4.71 18.33 -18.25
C HIS A 28 3.75 19.17 -19.09
N ARG A 29 4.23 19.71 -20.22
CA ARG A 29 3.38 20.45 -21.17
C ARG A 29 2.37 19.54 -21.85
N GLU A 30 2.76 18.33 -22.23
CA GLU A 30 1.84 17.30 -22.76
C GLU A 30 0.78 16.92 -21.72
N ALA A 31 1.19 16.66 -20.46
CA ALA A 31 0.26 16.36 -19.37
C ALA A 31 -0.76 17.49 -19.16
N LEU A 32 -0.30 18.73 -19.15
CA LEU A 32 -1.16 19.91 -19.00
C LEU A 32 -2.13 20.06 -20.19
N ALA A 33 -1.64 19.93 -21.42
CA ALA A 33 -2.48 19.97 -22.62
C ALA A 33 -3.55 18.87 -22.59
N HIS A 34 -3.19 17.68 -22.11
CA HIS A 34 -4.11 16.56 -21.95
C HIS A 34 -5.19 16.83 -20.89
N LEU A 35 -4.85 17.48 -19.77
CA LEU A 35 -5.83 17.92 -18.78
C LEU A 35 -6.78 18.99 -19.35
N LEU A 36 -6.25 19.99 -20.04
CA LEU A 36 -7.03 21.08 -20.65
C LEU A 36 -7.97 20.56 -21.74
N TYR A 37 -7.51 19.65 -22.59
CA TYR A 37 -8.35 18.98 -23.59
C TYR A 37 -9.50 18.21 -22.92
N GLY A 38 -9.21 17.54 -21.80
CA GLY A 38 -10.21 16.81 -21.01
C GLY A 38 -11.35 17.68 -20.46
N VAL A 39 -11.14 18.97 -20.24
CA VAL A 39 -12.21 19.91 -19.80
C VAL A 39 -13.23 20.14 -20.91
N SER A 40 -12.77 20.25 -22.16
CA SER A 40 -13.63 20.53 -23.31
C SER A 40 -14.35 19.27 -23.84
N GLY A 41 -13.89 18.08 -23.44
CA GLY A 41 -14.33 16.79 -23.96
C GLY A 41 -15.50 16.19 -23.20
N GLY A 42 -16.70 16.77 -23.31
CA GLY A 42 -17.99 16.05 -23.19
C GLY A 42 -18.28 15.21 -21.93
N GLY A 43 -17.52 15.35 -20.85
CA GLY A 43 -17.63 14.69 -19.55
C GLY A 43 -17.22 13.21 -19.50
N GLY A 44 -16.86 12.75 -18.31
CA GLY A 44 -16.26 11.43 -18.07
C GLY A 44 -15.05 11.51 -17.14
N PHE A 45 -14.14 10.56 -17.24
CA PHE A 45 -12.90 10.56 -16.44
C PHE A 45 -11.67 10.91 -17.27
N VAL A 46 -10.80 11.73 -16.70
CA VAL A 46 -9.43 11.96 -17.18
C VAL A 46 -8.47 11.47 -16.10
N LEU A 47 -7.52 10.63 -16.47
CA LEU A 47 -6.56 10.04 -15.54
C LEU A 47 -5.16 10.61 -15.79
N LEU A 48 -4.59 11.25 -14.78
CA LEU A 48 -3.18 11.62 -14.73
C LEU A 48 -2.49 10.78 -13.66
N SER A 49 -1.60 9.90 -14.09
CA SER A 49 -0.82 9.04 -13.20
C SER A 49 0.66 9.39 -13.28
N GLY A 50 1.47 9.00 -12.29
CA GLY A 50 2.92 9.21 -12.33
C GLY A 50 3.57 8.85 -11.01
N GLU A 51 4.87 8.58 -11.02
CA GLU A 51 5.62 8.22 -9.81
C GLU A 51 5.60 9.33 -8.75
N ILE A 52 5.92 8.99 -7.50
CA ILE A 52 5.99 9.98 -6.42
C ILE A 52 7.07 11.02 -6.75
N GLY A 53 6.70 12.30 -6.72
CA GLY A 53 7.65 13.40 -6.93
C GLY A 53 7.99 13.71 -8.38
N THR A 54 7.25 13.19 -9.36
CA THR A 54 7.37 13.49 -10.80
C THR A 54 6.86 14.87 -11.21
N GLY A 55 6.10 15.55 -10.35
CA GLY A 55 5.53 16.88 -10.66
C GLY A 55 4.03 16.89 -10.94
N LYS A 56 3.28 15.84 -10.59
CA LYS A 56 1.81 15.79 -10.76
C LYS A 56 1.07 17.00 -10.16
N THR A 57 1.31 17.30 -8.88
CA THR A 57 0.72 18.47 -8.18
C THR A 57 1.11 19.77 -8.87
N THR A 58 2.33 19.84 -9.40
CA THR A 58 2.83 20.98 -10.16
C THR A 58 2.05 21.18 -11.47
N VAL A 59 1.84 20.12 -12.24
CA VAL A 59 0.98 20.14 -13.44
C VAL A 59 -0.44 20.54 -13.07
N CYS A 60 -0.99 19.97 -12.00
CA CYS A 60 -2.33 20.29 -11.53
C CYS A 60 -2.50 21.76 -11.16
N ARG A 61 -1.52 22.34 -10.46
CA ARG A 61 -1.54 23.77 -10.14
C ARG A 61 -1.55 24.64 -11.40
N CYS A 62 -0.72 24.29 -12.39
CA CYS A 62 -0.68 25.02 -13.65
C CYS A 62 -1.97 24.86 -14.46
N PHE A 63 -2.61 23.69 -14.35
CA PHE A 63 -3.95 23.47 -14.89
C PHE A 63 -4.98 24.39 -14.23
N LEU A 64 -5.00 24.48 -12.90
CA LEU A 64 -5.92 25.38 -12.18
C LEU A 64 -5.67 26.87 -12.52
N GLU A 65 -4.42 27.26 -12.77
CA GLU A 65 -4.07 28.63 -13.20
C GLU A 65 -4.46 28.93 -14.65
N GLN A 66 -4.59 27.91 -15.51
CA GLN A 66 -4.91 28.06 -16.94
C GLN A 66 -6.34 27.61 -17.29
N ILE A 67 -7.12 27.19 -16.31
CA ILE A 67 -8.46 26.69 -16.57
C ILE A 67 -9.34 27.83 -17.12
N PRO A 68 -10.18 27.56 -18.13
CA PRO A 68 -11.08 28.59 -18.66
C PRO A 68 -11.99 29.20 -17.59
N ALA A 69 -12.23 30.51 -17.65
CA ALA A 69 -13.02 31.24 -16.66
C ALA A 69 -14.50 30.81 -16.58
N ASN A 70 -15.00 30.09 -17.59
CA ASN A 70 -16.34 29.50 -17.61
C ASN A 70 -16.42 28.13 -16.90
N CYS A 71 -15.33 27.66 -16.29
CA CYS A 71 -15.30 26.38 -15.57
C CYS A 71 -15.41 26.60 -14.06
N ASN A 72 -16.34 25.91 -13.40
CA ASN A 72 -16.35 25.77 -11.95
C ASN A 72 -15.50 24.57 -11.58
N VAL A 73 -14.58 24.74 -10.62
CA VAL A 73 -13.67 23.68 -10.20
C VAL A 73 -13.93 23.31 -8.76
N ALA A 74 -14.03 22.01 -8.49
CA ALA A 74 -13.91 21.46 -7.16
C ALA A 74 -12.60 20.68 -7.01
N TYR A 75 -11.79 20.98 -5.99
CA TYR A 75 -10.50 20.34 -5.75
C TYR A 75 -10.46 19.54 -4.44
N ILE A 76 -10.28 18.23 -4.52
CA ILE A 76 -10.15 17.32 -3.37
C ILE A 76 -8.71 16.84 -3.27
N PHE A 77 -7.98 17.29 -2.23
CA PHE A 77 -6.56 16.96 -2.04
C PHE A 77 -6.29 15.65 -1.30
N ASN A 78 -7.18 15.23 -0.38
CA ASN A 78 -6.97 14.04 0.46
C ASN A 78 -8.24 13.18 0.50
N PRO A 79 -8.38 12.22 -0.42
CA PRO A 79 -9.64 11.51 -0.63
C PRO A 79 -9.81 10.27 0.27
N LYS A 80 -9.24 10.26 1.48
CA LYS A 80 -9.49 9.20 2.48
C LYS A 80 -10.87 9.37 3.12
N LEU A 81 -11.89 9.27 2.27
CA LEU A 81 -13.28 9.58 2.57
C LEU A 81 -14.13 8.35 2.25
N THR A 82 -15.20 8.17 3.01
CA THR A 82 -16.30 7.28 2.63
C THR A 82 -17.09 7.87 1.46
N ALA A 83 -17.95 7.07 0.83
CA ALA A 83 -18.76 7.53 -0.31
C ALA A 83 -19.65 8.74 0.04
N GLN A 84 -20.20 8.78 1.26
CA GLN A 84 -21.04 9.89 1.70
C GLN A 84 -20.22 11.15 2.01
N GLU A 85 -19.05 11.00 2.63
CA GLU A 85 -18.14 12.12 2.89
C GLU A 85 -17.58 12.72 1.61
N LEU A 86 -17.31 11.90 0.59
CA LEU A 86 -16.96 12.37 -0.74
C LEU A 86 -18.07 13.25 -1.31
N LEU A 87 -19.33 12.78 -1.31
CA LEU A 87 -20.47 13.55 -1.85
C LEU A 87 -20.64 14.89 -1.14
N ARG A 88 -20.51 14.88 0.19
CA ARG A 88 -20.51 16.10 0.99
C ARG A 88 -19.38 17.04 0.58
N SER A 89 -18.15 16.53 0.49
CA SER A 89 -16.97 17.32 0.11
C SER A 89 -17.11 17.92 -1.30
N VAL A 90 -17.68 17.17 -2.24
CA VAL A 90 -17.99 17.67 -3.59
C VAL A 90 -19.00 18.80 -3.54
N CYS A 91 -20.06 18.68 -2.74
CA CYS A 91 -21.04 19.77 -2.58
C CYS A 91 -20.42 21.00 -1.90
N ASP A 92 -19.65 20.80 -0.82
CA ASP A 92 -18.98 21.87 -0.09
C ASP A 92 -18.04 22.66 -1.02
N GLU A 93 -17.24 21.95 -1.81
CA GLU A 93 -16.25 22.55 -2.71
C GLU A 93 -16.89 23.25 -3.92
N PHE A 94 -17.98 22.71 -4.47
CA PHE A 94 -18.80 23.42 -5.47
C PHE A 94 -19.70 24.51 -4.86
N HIS A 95 -19.69 24.68 -3.53
CA HIS A 95 -20.55 25.62 -2.79
C HIS A 95 -22.05 25.37 -3.02
N VAL A 96 -22.44 24.09 -3.13
CA VAL A 96 -23.82 23.64 -3.34
C VAL A 96 -24.52 23.46 -1.99
N PRO A 97 -25.59 24.21 -1.72
CA PRO A 97 -26.38 23.99 -0.52
C PRO A 97 -27.20 22.70 -0.68
N TYR A 98 -26.98 21.74 0.22
CA TYR A 98 -27.68 20.45 0.23
C TYR A 98 -28.73 20.35 1.34
N ARG A 99 -28.98 21.44 2.10
CA ARG A 99 -30.04 21.53 3.11
C ARG A 99 -30.55 22.93 3.41
N ALA A 100 -31.83 23.02 3.75
CA ALA A 100 -32.40 24.13 4.51
C ALA A 100 -32.08 23.96 6.01
N ALA A 101 -31.96 25.07 6.73
CA ALA A 101 -31.49 25.15 8.13
C ALA A 101 -32.32 24.34 9.16
N ASP A 102 -33.48 23.79 8.78
CA ASP A 102 -34.51 23.29 9.70
C ASP A 102 -34.70 21.75 9.73
N ALA A 103 -33.81 20.97 9.11
CA ALA A 103 -33.97 19.50 9.02
C ALA A 103 -33.28 18.74 10.18
N ALA A 104 -34.08 18.08 11.03
CA ALA A 104 -33.65 17.41 12.26
C ALA A 104 -32.84 16.09 12.10
N ALA A 105 -32.95 15.38 10.97
CA ALA A 105 -32.13 14.18 10.67
C ALA A 105 -30.74 14.60 10.15
N PRO A 106 -29.75 13.74 9.87
CA PRO A 106 -28.61 14.09 9.00
C PRO A 106 -28.95 13.94 7.49
N PRO A 107 -28.29 14.68 6.58
CA PRO A 107 -28.52 14.55 5.12
C PRO A 107 -28.07 13.17 4.61
N SER A 108 -28.92 12.55 3.79
CA SER A 108 -28.68 11.29 3.11
C SER A 108 -27.83 11.46 1.84
N SER A 109 -27.25 10.38 1.31
CA SER A 109 -26.54 10.40 0.03
C SER A 109 -27.39 10.95 -1.13
N LYS A 110 -28.70 10.70 -1.09
CA LYS A 110 -29.64 11.22 -2.09
C LYS A 110 -29.75 12.74 -2.05
N ASP A 111 -29.80 13.32 -0.85
CA ASP A 111 -29.91 14.78 -0.70
C ASP A 111 -28.73 15.51 -1.34
N TYR A 112 -27.51 14.96 -1.20
CA TYR A 112 -26.31 15.49 -1.86
C TYR A 112 -26.37 15.34 -3.37
N VAL A 113 -26.76 14.17 -3.88
CA VAL A 113 -26.83 13.91 -5.33
C VAL A 113 -27.89 14.79 -5.99
N ASP A 114 -29.07 14.95 -5.37
CA ASP A 114 -30.16 15.77 -5.90
C ASP A 114 -29.75 17.26 -5.94
N ALA A 115 -29.11 17.76 -4.87
CA ALA A 115 -28.61 19.13 -4.82
C ALA A 115 -27.51 19.37 -5.87
N LEU A 116 -26.56 18.43 -6.00
CA LEU A 116 -25.50 18.51 -7.00
C LEU A 116 -26.07 18.47 -8.42
N ASN A 117 -27.03 17.59 -8.70
CA ASN A 117 -27.66 17.52 -10.02
C ASN A 117 -28.36 18.84 -10.39
N ALA A 118 -29.13 19.42 -9.46
CA ALA A 118 -29.78 20.71 -9.69
C ALA A 118 -28.77 21.83 -9.98
N PHE A 119 -27.67 21.88 -9.22
CA PHE A 119 -26.58 22.82 -9.47
C PHE A 119 -25.94 22.60 -10.84
N LEU A 120 -25.56 21.37 -11.18
CA LEU A 120 -24.89 21.05 -12.44
C LEU A 120 -25.74 21.41 -13.66
N LEU A 121 -27.06 21.16 -13.61
CA LEU A 121 -28.01 21.57 -14.64
C LEU A 121 -28.11 23.10 -14.77
N ALA A 122 -28.14 23.83 -13.66
CA ALA A 122 -28.19 25.29 -13.67
C ALA A 122 -26.91 25.91 -14.26
N GLN A 123 -25.74 25.38 -13.89
CA GLN A 123 -24.45 25.83 -14.44
C GLN A 123 -24.35 25.52 -15.94
N HIS A 124 -24.82 24.35 -16.36
CA HIS A 124 -24.87 23.99 -17.77
C HIS A 124 -25.78 24.92 -18.58
N ALA A 125 -26.96 25.26 -18.06
CA ALA A 125 -27.85 26.24 -18.69
C ALA A 125 -27.22 27.64 -18.79
N ALA A 126 -26.29 27.97 -17.87
CA ALA A 126 -25.49 29.19 -17.91
C ALA A 126 -24.23 29.09 -18.81
N GLY A 127 -24.04 27.98 -19.54
CA GLY A 127 -22.89 27.75 -20.41
C GLY A 127 -21.56 27.52 -19.66
N LYS A 128 -21.64 27.11 -18.39
CA LYS A 128 -20.48 26.82 -17.55
C LYS A 128 -20.22 25.32 -17.46
N ASP A 129 -18.95 24.96 -17.49
CA ASP A 129 -18.49 23.59 -17.31
C ASP A 129 -18.16 23.32 -15.83
N ASN A 130 -18.26 22.08 -15.39
CA ASN A 130 -17.96 21.70 -14.01
C ASN A 130 -16.89 20.61 -13.98
N VAL A 131 -15.79 20.88 -13.28
CA VAL A 131 -14.62 20.00 -13.19
C VAL A 131 -14.38 19.62 -11.74
N LEU A 132 -14.42 18.32 -11.45
CA LEU A 132 -14.01 17.76 -10.15
C LEU A 132 -12.61 17.18 -10.28
N VAL A 133 -11.65 17.74 -9.57
CA VAL A 133 -10.27 17.26 -9.50
C VAL A 133 -10.06 16.53 -8.18
N ILE A 134 -9.57 15.30 -8.25
CA ILE A 134 -9.22 14.49 -7.08
C ILE A 134 -7.74 14.13 -7.16
N ASP A 135 -6.95 14.72 -6.28
CA ASP A 135 -5.52 14.40 -6.12
C ASP A 135 -5.34 13.22 -5.15
N GLU A 136 -4.20 12.54 -5.26
CA GLU A 136 -3.89 11.32 -4.50
C GLU A 136 -4.99 10.25 -4.56
N ALA A 137 -5.65 10.12 -5.74
CA ALA A 137 -6.81 9.27 -5.97
C ALA A 137 -6.54 7.76 -5.80
N GLN A 138 -5.29 7.32 -5.70
CA GLN A 138 -4.96 5.94 -5.30
C GLN A 138 -5.39 5.60 -3.86
N ASN A 139 -5.70 6.61 -3.02
CA ASN A 139 -6.21 6.40 -1.67
C ASN A 139 -7.73 6.16 -1.61
N LEU A 140 -8.43 6.28 -2.74
CA LEU A 140 -9.86 5.99 -2.83
C LEU A 140 -10.12 4.48 -2.72
N SER A 141 -11.21 4.09 -2.06
CA SER A 141 -11.70 2.71 -2.12
C SER A 141 -12.48 2.43 -3.43
N ALA A 142 -12.66 1.15 -3.75
CA ALA A 142 -13.46 0.74 -4.91
C ALA A 142 -14.90 1.26 -4.83
N ASP A 143 -15.52 1.24 -3.65
CA ASP A 143 -16.88 1.76 -3.43
C ASP A 143 -16.99 3.26 -3.73
N VAL A 144 -15.96 4.04 -3.38
CA VAL A 144 -15.97 5.49 -3.64
C VAL A 144 -15.75 5.79 -5.12
N LEU A 145 -14.89 5.01 -5.78
CA LEU A 145 -14.73 5.08 -7.24
C LEU A 145 -16.02 4.75 -7.97
N GLU A 146 -16.75 3.74 -7.49
CA GLU A 146 -18.06 3.41 -8.03
C GLU A 146 -19.08 4.54 -7.81
N GLN A 147 -19.05 5.19 -6.65
CA GLN A 147 -19.86 6.39 -6.42
C GLN A 147 -19.50 7.53 -7.41
N LEU A 148 -18.22 7.76 -7.69
CA LEU A 148 -17.79 8.72 -8.71
C LEU A 148 -18.28 8.30 -10.10
N ARG A 149 -18.28 7.00 -10.41
CA ARG A 149 -18.83 6.47 -11.66
C ARG A 149 -20.30 6.82 -11.79
N LEU A 150 -21.08 6.69 -10.72
CA LEU A 150 -22.50 7.07 -10.71
C LEU A 150 -22.73 8.57 -10.94
N LEU A 151 -21.87 9.44 -10.38
CA LEU A 151 -21.95 10.88 -10.63
C LEU A 151 -21.74 11.27 -12.10
N THR A 152 -20.93 10.51 -12.85
CA THR A 152 -20.79 10.73 -14.31
C THR A 152 -22.04 10.37 -15.12
N ASN A 153 -23.06 9.76 -14.50
CA ASN A 153 -24.38 9.57 -15.15
C ASN A 153 -25.24 10.84 -15.07
N LEU A 154 -24.82 11.90 -14.37
CA LEU A 154 -25.50 13.18 -14.38
C LEU A 154 -25.25 13.86 -15.74
N GLU A 155 -26.25 13.76 -16.61
CA GLU A 155 -26.16 14.20 -18.01
C GLU A 155 -27.49 14.77 -18.51
N THR A 156 -27.41 15.61 -19.54
CA THR A 156 -28.56 15.94 -20.40
C THR A 156 -28.64 14.91 -21.54
N SER A 157 -29.66 15.02 -22.39
CA SER A 157 -29.77 14.20 -23.60
C SER A 157 -28.61 14.37 -24.58
N GLU A 158 -27.82 15.43 -24.44
CA GLU A 158 -26.77 15.79 -25.40
C GLU A 158 -25.36 15.83 -24.79
N ARG A 159 -25.23 16.06 -23.47
CA ARG A 159 -23.94 16.29 -22.82
C ARG A 159 -23.89 15.81 -21.38
N LYS A 160 -22.74 15.30 -20.96
CA LYS A 160 -22.42 15.08 -19.55
C LYS A 160 -22.26 16.41 -18.82
N LEU A 161 -22.65 16.46 -17.55
CA LEU A 161 -22.65 17.69 -16.75
C LEU A 161 -21.42 17.85 -15.84
N LEU A 162 -20.67 16.76 -15.62
CA LEU A 162 -19.53 16.72 -14.71
C LEU A 162 -18.33 16.01 -15.37
N GLN A 163 -17.19 16.70 -15.38
CA GLN A 163 -15.89 16.13 -15.76
C GLN A 163 -15.11 15.78 -14.50
N ILE A 164 -14.59 14.56 -14.39
CA ILE A 164 -13.80 14.12 -13.24
C ILE A 164 -12.35 13.90 -13.66
N MET A 165 -11.41 14.50 -12.94
CA MET A 165 -9.97 14.34 -13.12
C MET A 165 -9.40 13.58 -11.93
N LEU A 166 -8.88 12.38 -12.19
CA LEU A 166 -8.22 11.55 -11.19
C LEU A 166 -6.71 11.70 -11.34
N ILE A 167 -6.07 12.27 -10.31
CA ILE A 167 -4.63 12.44 -10.26
C ILE A 167 -4.09 11.51 -9.18
N GLY A 168 -3.09 10.69 -9.52
CA GLY A 168 -2.61 9.70 -8.56
C GLY A 168 -1.33 9.00 -8.96
N GLN A 169 -0.99 8.00 -8.16
CA GLN A 169 0.20 7.16 -8.35
C GLN A 169 -0.11 5.97 -9.28
N PRO A 170 0.89 5.20 -9.77
CA PRO A 170 0.67 4.07 -10.67
C PRO A 170 -0.32 3.01 -10.11
N GLU A 171 -0.43 2.90 -8.80
CA GLU A 171 -1.38 2.04 -8.08
C GLU A 171 -2.82 2.32 -8.48
N LEU A 172 -3.16 3.58 -8.80
CA LEU A 172 -4.49 3.94 -9.31
C LEU A 172 -4.77 3.27 -10.66
N ARG A 173 -3.77 3.17 -11.55
CA ARG A 173 -3.94 2.45 -12.82
C ARG A 173 -4.16 0.96 -12.59
N ALA A 174 -3.40 0.37 -11.66
CA ALA A 174 -3.55 -1.04 -11.32
C ALA A 174 -4.93 -1.32 -10.69
N MET A 175 -5.43 -0.41 -9.85
CA MET A 175 -6.78 -0.48 -9.27
C MET A 175 -7.87 -0.39 -10.34
N LEU A 176 -7.77 0.58 -11.26
CA LEU A 176 -8.73 0.73 -12.38
C LEU A 176 -8.68 -0.41 -13.41
N ALA A 177 -7.66 -1.26 -13.37
CA ALA A 177 -7.57 -2.46 -14.20
C ALA A 177 -8.24 -3.70 -13.57
N ARG A 178 -8.74 -3.60 -12.32
CA ARG A 178 -9.43 -4.70 -11.67
C ARG A 178 -10.80 -4.96 -12.31
N PRO A 179 -11.26 -6.23 -12.40
CA PRO A 179 -12.55 -6.56 -13.01
C PRO A 179 -13.75 -5.81 -12.40
N GLU A 180 -13.75 -5.62 -11.09
CA GLU A 180 -14.78 -4.87 -10.35
C GLU A 180 -14.93 -3.39 -10.78
N LEU A 181 -13.88 -2.79 -11.36
CA LEU A 181 -13.86 -1.38 -11.80
C LEU A 181 -13.82 -1.24 -13.32
N GLU A 182 -14.02 -2.32 -14.08
CA GLU A 182 -13.96 -2.32 -15.55
C GLU A 182 -14.92 -1.28 -16.15
N GLN A 183 -16.13 -1.15 -15.60
CA GLN A 183 -17.13 -0.18 -16.04
C GLN A 183 -16.68 1.28 -15.89
N LEU A 184 -15.96 1.59 -14.83
CA LEU A 184 -15.39 2.93 -14.63
C LEU A 184 -14.23 3.14 -15.60
N SER A 185 -13.34 2.15 -15.75
CA SER A 185 -12.20 2.20 -16.66
C SER A 185 -12.63 2.50 -18.10
N GLN A 186 -13.74 1.93 -18.57
CA GLN A 186 -14.29 2.21 -19.91
C GLN A 186 -14.76 3.67 -20.08
N ARG A 187 -15.06 4.37 -18.99
CA ARG A 187 -15.46 5.80 -18.98
C ARG A 187 -14.29 6.77 -18.85
N VAL A 188 -13.07 6.25 -18.75
CA VAL A 188 -11.85 7.07 -18.77
C VAL A 188 -11.52 7.40 -20.21
N LEU A 189 -11.85 8.64 -20.59
CA LEU A 189 -11.66 9.20 -21.93
C LEU A 189 -10.19 9.30 -22.31
N ALA A 190 -9.36 9.64 -21.33
CA ALA A 190 -8.00 10.03 -21.57
C ALA A 190 -7.12 9.59 -20.40
N ARG A 191 -5.97 8.97 -20.73
CA ARG A 191 -4.98 8.49 -19.74
C ARG A 191 -3.62 9.03 -20.09
N PHE A 192 -3.03 9.79 -19.17
CA PHE A 192 -1.65 10.23 -19.28
C PHE A 192 -0.83 9.69 -18.10
N HIS A 193 0.39 9.25 -18.41
CA HIS A 193 1.36 8.84 -17.39
C HIS A 193 2.54 9.81 -17.44
N LEU A 194 2.72 10.57 -16.36
CA LEU A 194 3.82 11.49 -16.18
C LEU A 194 5.05 10.72 -15.74
N ASP A 195 5.89 10.41 -16.72
CA ASP A 195 7.20 9.79 -16.51
C ASP A 195 8.17 10.73 -15.79
N ALA A 196 9.22 10.14 -15.22
CA ALA A 196 10.36 10.87 -14.70
C ALA A 196 11.14 11.58 -15.83
N LEU A 197 11.95 12.58 -15.47
CA LEU A 197 12.74 13.34 -16.45
C LEU A 197 13.79 12.46 -17.14
N SER A 198 13.96 12.64 -18.45
CA SER A 198 15.07 12.05 -19.21
C SER A 198 16.43 12.59 -18.77
N GLU A 199 17.53 11.97 -19.20
CA GLU A 199 18.89 12.45 -18.87
C GLU A 199 19.10 13.91 -19.31
N ALA A 200 18.62 14.27 -20.51
CA ALA A 200 18.71 15.63 -21.01
C ALA A 200 17.85 16.61 -20.20
N GLU A 201 16.61 16.22 -19.88
CA GLU A 201 15.72 17.06 -19.07
C GLU A 201 16.22 17.22 -17.63
N THR A 202 16.85 16.21 -17.03
CA THR A 202 17.45 16.32 -15.69
C THR A 202 18.56 17.36 -15.65
N VAL A 203 19.40 17.42 -16.68
CA VAL A 203 20.44 18.46 -16.79
C VAL A 203 19.79 19.84 -16.91
N GLN A 204 18.80 19.98 -17.79
CA GLN A 204 18.06 21.24 -17.97
C GLN A 204 17.34 21.66 -16.69
N TYR A 205 16.75 20.73 -15.95
CA TYR A 205 16.08 20.96 -14.68
C TYR A 205 17.03 21.50 -13.61
N ILE A 206 18.19 20.85 -13.43
CA ILE A 206 19.23 21.29 -12.49
C ILE A 206 19.73 22.70 -12.86
N GLN A 207 20.00 22.93 -14.15
CA GLN A 207 20.41 24.23 -14.68
C GLN A 207 19.37 25.31 -14.44
N HIS A 208 18.10 25.01 -14.76
CA HIS A 208 16.98 25.91 -14.54
C HIS A 208 16.90 26.32 -13.07
N ARG A 209 16.89 25.35 -12.15
CA ARG A 209 16.80 25.64 -10.71
C ARG A 209 17.97 26.49 -10.19
N LEU A 210 19.19 26.22 -10.65
CA LEU A 210 20.35 27.05 -10.31
C LEU A 210 20.26 28.46 -10.90
N SER A 211 19.76 28.60 -12.13
CA SER A 211 19.57 29.91 -12.77
C SER A 211 18.54 30.76 -12.03
N VAL A 212 17.41 30.17 -11.59
CA VAL A 212 16.38 30.83 -10.79
C VAL A 212 16.94 31.27 -9.42
N ALA A 213 17.83 30.47 -8.84
CA ALA A 213 18.53 30.83 -7.60
C ALA A 213 19.60 31.92 -7.78
N GLY A 214 19.84 32.40 -9.00
CA GLY A 214 20.73 33.51 -9.31
C GLY A 214 22.14 33.11 -9.75
N LEU A 215 22.37 31.86 -10.16
CA LEU A 215 23.68 31.44 -10.68
C LEU A 215 24.05 32.24 -11.94
N ARG A 216 25.18 32.95 -11.91
CA ARG A 216 25.70 33.76 -13.04
C ARG A 216 26.90 33.13 -13.77
N GLY A 217 27.31 31.94 -13.36
CA GLY A 217 28.51 31.26 -13.85
C GLY A 217 28.24 29.83 -14.32
N PRO A 218 29.30 29.02 -14.54
CA PRO A 218 29.14 27.62 -14.92
C PRO A 218 28.43 26.84 -13.82
N VAL A 219 27.70 25.80 -14.23
CA VAL A 219 27.03 24.88 -13.32
C VAL A 219 28.09 24.23 -12.40
N PRO A 220 27.91 24.24 -11.07
CA PRO A 220 28.89 23.68 -10.13
C PRO A 220 28.90 22.14 -10.10
N PHE A 221 28.35 21.47 -11.11
CA PHE A 221 28.32 20.01 -11.25
C PHE A 221 29.09 19.60 -12.49
N ASP A 222 30.03 18.66 -12.35
CA ASP A 222 30.70 18.09 -13.51
C ASP A 222 29.77 17.15 -14.31
N ARG A 223 30.15 16.82 -15.55
CA ARG A 223 29.34 15.94 -16.42
C ARG A 223 29.11 14.55 -15.82
N LYS A 224 30.11 13.99 -15.11
CA LYS A 224 30.01 12.66 -14.50
C LYS A 224 29.09 12.67 -13.27
N ALA A 225 29.03 13.79 -12.55
CA ALA A 225 28.14 14.05 -11.43
C ALA A 225 26.69 14.14 -11.92
N LEU A 226 26.43 14.91 -12.98
CA LEU A 226 25.08 15.02 -13.60
C LEU A 226 24.57 13.65 -14.08
N GLN A 227 25.41 12.88 -14.78
CA GLN A 227 25.07 11.50 -15.18
C GLN A 227 24.79 10.61 -13.98
N ARG A 228 25.60 10.73 -12.91
CA ARG A 228 25.41 9.93 -11.70
C ARG A 228 24.14 10.32 -10.95
N ILE A 229 23.79 11.61 -10.91
CA ILE A 229 22.53 12.10 -10.35
C ILE A 229 21.37 11.46 -11.10
N GLN A 230 21.38 11.45 -12.44
CA GLN A 230 20.33 10.81 -13.22
C GLN A 230 20.21 9.31 -12.93
N GLN A 231 21.33 8.58 -12.86
CA GLN A 231 21.32 7.14 -12.55
C GLN A 231 20.76 6.83 -11.16
N ILE A 232 21.07 7.65 -10.16
CA ILE A 232 20.63 7.42 -8.76
C ILE A 232 19.16 7.81 -8.59
N THR A 233 18.76 8.95 -9.16
CA THR A 233 17.43 9.55 -8.96
C THR A 233 16.40 9.06 -9.94
N THR A 234 16.84 8.37 -11.00
CA THR A 234 16.04 7.91 -12.14
C THR A 234 15.21 9.03 -12.77
N GLY A 235 15.67 10.27 -12.70
CA GLY A 235 14.98 11.44 -13.26
C GLY A 235 13.85 12.02 -12.40
N VAL A 236 13.62 11.52 -11.19
CA VAL A 236 12.53 12.00 -10.34
C VAL A 236 12.89 13.36 -9.71
N PRO A 237 12.19 14.47 -10.03
CA PRO A 237 12.51 15.82 -9.55
C PRO A 237 12.71 15.92 -8.03
N ARG A 238 11.84 15.30 -7.22
CA ARG A 238 11.98 15.32 -5.76
C ARG A 238 13.29 14.67 -5.28
N ARG A 239 13.69 13.56 -5.91
CA ARG A 239 14.97 12.87 -5.60
C ARG A 239 16.16 13.68 -6.09
N ILE A 240 16.06 14.31 -7.27
CA ILE A 240 17.09 15.22 -7.79
C ILE A 240 17.32 16.36 -6.80
N ASN A 241 16.25 16.99 -6.31
CA ASN A 241 16.34 18.08 -5.34
C ASN A 241 17.06 17.66 -4.06
N LEU A 242 16.61 16.56 -3.44
CA LEU A 242 17.23 16.03 -2.22
C LEU A 242 18.72 15.72 -2.41
N LEU A 243 19.07 15.06 -3.52
CA LEU A 243 20.45 14.67 -3.80
C LEU A 243 21.34 15.89 -4.10
N CYS A 244 20.85 16.83 -4.90
CA CYS A 244 21.60 18.02 -5.27
C CYS A 244 21.80 18.95 -4.07
N ASP A 245 20.77 19.15 -3.25
CA ASP A 245 20.87 19.93 -2.02
C ASP A 245 21.97 19.36 -1.10
N ARG A 246 21.94 18.04 -0.87
CA ARG A 246 22.94 17.37 -0.05
C ARG A 246 24.34 17.38 -0.67
N ALA A 247 24.45 17.23 -1.99
CA ALA A 247 25.73 17.30 -2.69
C ALA A 247 26.35 18.70 -2.61
N MET A 248 25.55 19.77 -2.74
CA MET A 248 26.01 21.15 -2.57
C MET A 248 26.46 21.40 -1.12
N LEU A 249 25.72 20.92 -0.13
CA LEU A 249 26.13 20.98 1.28
C LEU A 249 27.46 20.24 1.53
N GLY A 250 27.64 19.04 0.97
CA GLY A 250 28.88 18.27 1.12
C GLY A 250 30.09 18.93 0.45
N ALA A 251 29.90 19.55 -0.72
CA ALA A 251 30.93 20.32 -1.40
C ALA A 251 31.32 21.57 -0.61
N TYR A 252 30.35 22.29 -0.05
CA TYR A 252 30.59 23.41 0.86
C TYR A 252 31.39 22.98 2.10
N ALA A 253 30.98 21.89 2.76
CA ALA A 253 31.67 21.37 3.96
C ALA A 253 33.13 20.92 3.69
N THR A 254 33.48 20.65 2.44
CA THR A 254 34.84 20.25 2.03
C THR A 254 35.60 21.37 1.30
N GLY A 255 35.01 22.57 1.20
CA GLY A 255 35.63 23.71 0.52
C GLY A 255 35.80 23.54 -1.00
N LYS A 256 35.07 22.62 -1.64
CA LYS A 256 35.16 22.35 -3.08
C LYS A 256 34.12 23.17 -3.86
N GLY A 257 34.57 23.95 -4.83
CA GLY A 257 33.69 24.75 -5.72
C GLY A 257 33.02 23.95 -6.84
N THR A 258 33.39 22.68 -7.04
CA THR A 258 32.83 21.79 -8.07
C THR A 258 32.41 20.46 -7.45
N ILE A 259 31.24 19.99 -7.83
CA ILE A 259 30.61 18.76 -7.35
C ILE A 259 30.95 17.66 -8.34
N ASP A 260 31.79 16.74 -7.86
CA ASP A 260 32.24 15.56 -8.59
C ASP A 260 31.36 14.32 -8.28
N LYS A 261 31.57 13.25 -9.03
CA LYS A 261 30.89 11.96 -8.82
C LYS A 261 31.04 11.41 -7.39
N ALA A 262 32.17 11.66 -6.72
CA ALA A 262 32.42 11.12 -5.38
C ALA A 262 31.56 11.84 -4.33
N ILE A 263 31.40 13.16 -4.45
CA ILE A 263 30.51 13.95 -3.60
C ILE A 263 29.06 13.51 -3.80
N VAL A 264 28.63 13.31 -5.05
CA VAL A 264 27.27 12.81 -5.35
C VAL A 264 27.02 11.44 -4.72
N ASN A 265 27.97 10.51 -4.81
CA ASN A 265 27.82 9.20 -4.19
C ASN A 265 27.73 9.29 -2.67
N LYS A 266 28.56 10.13 -2.04
CA LYS A 266 28.51 10.34 -0.59
C LYS A 266 27.16 10.94 -0.17
N ALA A 267 26.69 11.96 -0.88
CA ALA A 267 25.39 12.57 -0.65
C ALA A 267 24.25 11.56 -0.84
N ALA A 268 24.33 10.68 -1.83
CA ALA A 268 23.33 9.65 -2.06
C ALA A 268 23.25 8.65 -0.89
N THR A 269 24.37 8.23 -0.32
CA THR A 269 24.39 7.36 0.87
C THR A 269 23.73 8.03 2.08
N GLU A 270 23.89 9.35 2.21
CA GLU A 270 23.33 10.11 3.34
C GLU A 270 21.82 10.38 3.19
N VAL A 271 21.32 10.48 1.95
CA VAL A 271 19.91 10.81 1.66
C VAL A 271 19.04 9.58 1.41
N PHE A 272 19.58 8.59 0.69
CA PHE A 272 18.85 7.39 0.30
C PHE A 272 19.47 6.20 1.04
N GLU A 273 18.79 5.71 2.07
CA GLU A 273 19.19 4.53 2.87
C GLU A 273 19.09 3.20 2.08
N ASP A 274 19.44 3.20 0.79
CA ASP A 274 19.27 2.05 -0.10
C ASP A 274 20.63 1.40 -0.45
N PRO A 275 20.95 0.22 0.11
CA PRO A 275 22.17 -0.52 -0.19
C PRO A 275 22.31 -0.92 -1.66
N ALA A 276 21.20 -0.98 -2.43
CA ALA A 276 21.21 -1.38 -3.82
C ALA A 276 21.83 -0.32 -4.76
N LEU A 277 21.76 0.97 -4.39
CA LEU A 277 22.32 2.08 -5.17
C LEU A 277 23.85 2.24 -5.01
N LEU A 278 24.42 1.55 -4.01
CA LEU A 278 25.85 1.55 -3.66
C LEU A 278 26.68 0.53 -4.45
N VAL A 279 26.05 -0.41 -5.16
CA VAL A 279 26.75 -1.36 -6.04
C VAL A 279 27.02 -0.69 -7.39
N GLY A 280 27.88 0.32 -7.37
CA GLY A 280 28.67 0.66 -8.55
C GLY A 280 29.54 -0.55 -8.87
N THR A 281 29.44 -1.05 -10.10
CA THR A 281 30.28 -2.08 -10.68
C THR A 281 31.77 -1.76 -10.49
N ARG A 282 32.34 -2.18 -9.36
CA ARG A 282 33.74 -2.56 -9.31
C ARG A 282 33.78 -4.00 -9.79
N SER A 283 33.99 -4.16 -11.10
CA SER A 283 34.54 -5.40 -11.63
C SER A 283 35.96 -5.54 -11.09
N GLU A 284 36.08 -6.05 -9.87
CA GLU A 284 37.29 -6.77 -9.47
C GLU A 284 37.53 -7.84 -10.54
N PRO A 285 38.69 -7.87 -11.21
CA PRO A 285 38.98 -8.95 -12.13
C PRO A 285 38.95 -10.24 -11.31
N SER A 286 37.92 -11.06 -11.57
CA SER A 286 37.70 -12.32 -10.89
C SER A 286 38.99 -13.14 -10.92
N ARG A 287 39.43 -13.63 -9.75
CA ARG A 287 40.62 -14.51 -9.58
C ARG A 287 40.58 -15.72 -10.53
N TRP A 288 39.43 -16.02 -11.11
CA TRP A 288 39.20 -17.02 -12.15
C TRP A 288 39.81 -16.68 -13.52
N VAL A 289 40.01 -15.41 -13.87
CA VAL A 289 40.69 -15.02 -15.13
C VAL A 289 42.20 -15.29 -15.04
N LEU A 290 42.80 -15.12 -13.86
CA LEU A 290 44.21 -15.49 -13.61
C LEU A 290 44.39 -17.02 -13.50
N LEU A 291 43.40 -17.76 -12.99
CA LEU A 291 43.41 -19.23 -12.98
C LEU A 291 43.16 -19.83 -14.39
N GLY A 292 42.33 -19.18 -15.22
CA GLY A 292 42.08 -19.60 -16.60
C GLY A 292 43.30 -19.44 -17.52
N ALA A 293 44.09 -18.38 -17.33
CA ALA A 293 45.34 -18.20 -18.07
C ALA A 293 46.41 -19.24 -17.69
N GLY A 294 46.46 -19.67 -16.41
CA GLY A 294 47.37 -20.73 -15.96
C GLY A 294 47.01 -22.12 -16.50
N LEU A 295 45.72 -22.44 -16.60
CA LEU A 295 45.23 -23.70 -17.16
C LEU A 295 45.43 -23.79 -18.68
N ALA A 296 45.26 -22.69 -19.42
CA ALA A 296 45.53 -22.65 -20.86
C ALA A 296 47.02 -22.87 -21.17
N ALA A 297 47.93 -22.30 -20.38
CA ALA A 297 49.37 -22.54 -20.54
C ALA A 297 49.78 -23.99 -20.22
N GLY A 298 49.14 -24.60 -19.20
CA GLY A 298 49.39 -26.00 -18.83
C GLY A 298 48.93 -27.02 -19.88
N VAL A 299 47.79 -26.78 -20.53
CA VAL A 299 47.25 -27.67 -21.58
C VAL A 299 48.09 -27.60 -22.87
N VAL A 300 48.64 -26.43 -23.20
CA VAL A 300 49.54 -26.28 -24.37
C VAL A 300 50.87 -27.01 -24.13
N LEU A 301 51.45 -26.92 -22.93
CA LEU A 301 52.68 -27.66 -22.60
C LEU A 301 52.45 -29.18 -22.55
N ALA A 302 51.32 -29.64 -22.01
CA ALA A 302 50.98 -31.07 -21.96
C ALA A 302 50.65 -31.64 -23.35
N GLY A 303 49.97 -30.86 -24.21
CA GLY A 303 49.66 -31.25 -25.59
C GLY A 303 50.89 -31.32 -26.48
N ALA A 304 51.85 -30.42 -26.31
CA ALA A 304 53.12 -30.47 -27.03
C ALA A 304 53.99 -31.67 -26.60
N MET A 305 53.92 -32.08 -25.34
CA MET A 305 54.65 -33.24 -24.82
C MET A 305 54.02 -34.58 -25.25
N ALA A 306 52.69 -34.64 -25.38
CA ALA A 306 51.97 -35.82 -25.86
C ALA A 306 52.15 -36.07 -27.38
N LEU A 307 52.43 -35.04 -28.18
CA LEU A 307 52.68 -35.17 -29.62
C LEU A 307 54.13 -35.58 -29.97
N VAL A 308 55.04 -35.56 -29.00
CA VAL A 308 56.46 -35.92 -29.20
C VAL A 308 56.75 -37.38 -28.79
N LEU A 309 55.85 -38.04 -28.05
CA LEU A 309 56.19 -39.31 -27.39
C LEU A 309 55.56 -40.60 -27.94
N GLU A 310 54.49 -40.63 -28.74
CA GLU A 310 54.00 -41.90 -29.33
C GLU A 310 53.29 -41.75 -30.70
N PRO A 311 53.75 -42.44 -31.78
CA PRO A 311 53.22 -42.30 -33.14
C PRO A 311 52.09 -43.28 -33.53
N SER A 312 51.26 -43.74 -32.59
CA SER A 312 50.29 -44.83 -32.85
C SER A 312 48.82 -44.51 -32.54
N LEU A 313 48.43 -43.23 -32.65
CA LEU A 313 47.02 -42.79 -32.48
C LEU A 313 46.34 -42.40 -33.81
N MET A 314 46.93 -42.75 -34.95
CA MET A 314 46.40 -42.40 -36.27
C MET A 314 45.46 -43.48 -36.87
N ASP A 315 45.28 -44.63 -36.20
CA ASP A 315 44.53 -45.78 -36.74
C ASP A 315 43.13 -45.98 -36.15
N ARG A 316 42.67 -45.09 -35.25
CA ARG A 316 41.33 -45.19 -34.62
C ARG A 316 40.31 -44.14 -35.09
N LEU A 317 40.65 -43.31 -36.08
CA LEU A 317 39.72 -42.31 -36.66
C LEU A 317 39.21 -42.67 -38.07
N ARG A 318 39.50 -43.87 -38.58
CA ARG A 318 38.90 -44.40 -39.80
C ARG A 318 37.85 -45.45 -39.45
N GLY A 319 36.61 -45.01 -39.21
CA GLY A 319 35.47 -45.92 -39.27
C GLY A 319 34.30 -45.51 -38.40
N ARG A 320 33.41 -44.67 -38.93
CA ARG A 320 32.06 -45.10 -39.33
C ARG A 320 31.22 -43.92 -39.81
N ASP A 321 30.62 -44.16 -40.97
CA ASP A 321 29.67 -43.31 -41.69
C ASP A 321 28.34 -43.08 -40.95
N ALA A 322 27.70 -41.95 -41.29
CA ALA A 322 26.26 -41.71 -41.13
C ALA A 322 25.44 -42.59 -42.10
N PRO A 323 24.10 -42.73 -41.92
CA PRO A 323 23.22 -41.82 -42.69
C PRO A 323 21.83 -41.54 -42.06
N ALA A 324 21.07 -40.75 -42.84
CA ALA A 324 19.79 -40.07 -42.62
C ALA A 324 18.51 -40.92 -42.71
N ALA A 325 17.39 -40.37 -42.20
CA ALA A 325 15.99 -40.54 -42.65
C ALA A 325 15.07 -39.66 -41.74
N ALA A 326 14.14 -38.80 -42.17
CA ALA A 326 13.00 -38.86 -43.11
C ALA A 326 11.66 -39.35 -42.50
N VAL A 327 10.72 -38.39 -42.34
CA VAL A 327 9.31 -38.42 -42.82
C VAL A 327 8.16 -39.15 -42.03
N ARG A 328 7.04 -38.40 -41.88
CA ARG A 328 5.57 -38.73 -41.80
C ARG A 328 4.85 -39.05 -40.46
N ALA A 329 3.94 -38.11 -40.10
CA ALA A 329 2.46 -38.16 -39.99
C ALA A 329 1.68 -39.30 -39.25
N PRO A 330 0.45 -39.01 -38.73
CA PRO A 330 -0.17 -39.68 -37.59
C PRO A 330 -1.27 -40.70 -37.94
N VAL A 331 -1.67 -41.53 -36.96
CA VAL A 331 -2.76 -42.52 -37.03
C VAL A 331 -3.62 -42.49 -35.76
N ALA A 332 -4.91 -42.79 -35.93
CA ALA A 332 -6.05 -42.60 -35.03
C ALA A 332 -6.61 -43.89 -34.34
N LEU A 333 -7.68 -43.67 -33.54
CA LEU A 333 -8.84 -44.53 -33.13
C LEU A 333 -8.78 -45.27 -31.76
N PRO A 334 -9.90 -45.79 -31.18
CA PRO A 334 -11.39 -45.66 -31.43
C PRO A 334 -12.24 -45.34 -30.14
N ALA A 335 -13.47 -44.77 -30.16
CA ALA A 335 -14.88 -45.26 -30.35
C ALA A 335 -15.70 -45.77 -29.10
N THR A 336 -16.73 -44.96 -28.66
CA THR A 336 -18.17 -45.24 -28.24
C THR A 336 -18.56 -46.26 -27.13
N PRO A 337 -19.85 -46.35 -26.63
CA PRO A 337 -21.02 -45.42 -26.55
C PRO A 337 -21.89 -45.47 -25.23
N GLY A 338 -22.93 -44.60 -25.14
CA GLY A 338 -24.21 -44.81 -24.41
C GLY A 338 -24.25 -44.34 -22.94
N ALA A 339 -25.34 -43.85 -22.33
CA ALA A 339 -26.74 -43.66 -22.71
C ALA A 339 -27.41 -42.71 -21.66
N GLN A 340 -28.53 -42.06 -22.04
CA GLN A 340 -29.81 -41.86 -21.28
C GLN A 340 -29.77 -41.46 -19.77
N ALA A 341 -30.67 -40.66 -19.19
CA ALA A 341 -31.85 -39.92 -19.61
C ALA A 341 -32.33 -39.07 -18.39
N SER A 342 -33.24 -38.14 -18.69
CA SER A 342 -34.40 -37.75 -17.87
C SER A 342 -34.25 -36.89 -16.61
N MET A 343 -34.96 -35.75 -16.67
CA MET A 343 -36.00 -35.26 -15.74
C MET A 343 -35.60 -35.10 -14.25
N THR A 344 -35.89 -34.02 -13.54
CA THR A 344 -37.21 -33.38 -13.36
C THR A 344 -37.01 -32.14 -12.48
N ALA A 345 -37.76 -31.07 -12.74
CA ALA A 345 -38.17 -30.15 -11.68
C ALA A 345 -39.13 -30.87 -10.72
N PRO A 346 -39.25 -30.41 -9.47
CA PRO A 346 -40.49 -29.70 -9.16
C PRO A 346 -40.30 -28.47 -8.28
N ALA A 347 -41.21 -27.52 -8.50
CA ALA A 347 -41.60 -26.51 -7.54
C ALA A 347 -42.41 -27.15 -6.41
N ALA A 348 -42.24 -26.68 -5.17
CA ALA A 348 -43.33 -26.29 -4.27
C ALA A 348 -42.79 -25.95 -2.86
N SER A 349 -43.17 -24.75 -2.41
CA SER A 349 -43.73 -24.43 -1.09
C SER A 349 -43.19 -25.15 0.15
N GLY A 350 -42.63 -24.34 1.06
CA GLY A 350 -42.36 -24.72 2.44
C GLY A 350 -42.02 -23.51 3.29
N SER A 351 -43.02 -22.66 3.53
CA SER A 351 -42.97 -21.64 4.58
C SER A 351 -42.88 -22.35 5.94
N VAL A 352 -41.76 -22.21 6.64
CA VAL A 352 -41.67 -22.51 8.08
C VAL A 352 -40.79 -21.44 8.72
N LEU A 353 -41.45 -20.52 9.42
CA LEU A 353 -40.85 -19.71 10.49
C LEU A 353 -40.24 -20.64 11.55
N PRO A 354 -38.99 -20.44 11.98
CA PRO A 354 -38.59 -20.83 13.31
C PRO A 354 -38.98 -19.71 14.27
N ALA A 355 -39.76 -20.14 15.25
CA ALA A 355 -40.11 -19.51 16.50
C ALA A 355 -39.11 -18.47 17.03
N ALA A 356 -39.69 -17.40 17.57
CA ALA A 356 -39.08 -16.45 18.48
C ALA A 356 -38.27 -17.17 19.58
N GLY A 357 -36.96 -17.17 19.43
CA GLY A 357 -36.00 -17.34 20.51
C GLY A 357 -35.71 -15.97 21.11
N THR A 358 -36.02 -15.82 22.39
CA THR A 358 -35.85 -14.66 23.25
C THR A 358 -34.52 -13.94 23.00
N ALA A 359 -34.54 -12.81 22.30
CA ALA A 359 -33.37 -11.94 22.17
C ALA A 359 -33.05 -11.34 23.55
N PRO A 360 -31.83 -11.52 24.09
CA PRO A 360 -31.41 -10.76 25.25
C PRO A 360 -31.32 -9.28 24.81
N PHE A 361 -32.05 -8.44 25.52
CA PHE A 361 -32.07 -6.97 25.47
C PHE A 361 -30.99 -6.35 24.56
N ALA A 362 -31.38 -5.83 23.39
CA ALA A 362 -30.53 -4.97 22.59
C ALA A 362 -30.35 -3.64 23.34
N MET A 363 -29.22 -3.48 24.01
CA MET A 363 -28.87 -2.23 24.67
C MET A 363 -28.33 -1.25 23.62
N ASP A 364 -28.83 -0.02 23.62
CA ASP A 364 -28.17 1.08 22.94
C ASP A 364 -26.88 1.41 23.71
N ILE A 365 -25.70 1.20 23.09
CA ILE A 365 -24.39 1.43 23.74
C ILE A 365 -24.30 2.84 24.32
N ARG A 366 -24.97 3.84 23.72
CA ARG A 366 -24.98 5.23 24.25
C ARG A 366 -25.64 5.31 25.63
N SER A 367 -26.70 4.55 25.86
CA SER A 367 -27.39 4.48 27.16
C SER A 367 -26.67 3.59 28.19
N GLY A 368 -25.88 2.62 27.70
CA GLY A 368 -25.10 1.67 28.51
C GLY A 368 -23.70 2.13 28.90
N PHE A 369 -23.24 3.28 28.40
CA PHE A 369 -21.86 3.78 28.57
C PHE A 369 -21.41 3.91 30.04
N ARG A 370 -22.36 4.11 30.97
CA ARG A 370 -22.11 4.19 32.42
C ARG A 370 -21.78 2.85 33.10
N LEU A 371 -22.02 1.72 32.43
CA LEU A 371 -21.75 0.36 32.95
C LEU A 371 -20.37 -0.18 32.56
N LEU A 372 -19.64 0.55 31.72
CA LEU A 372 -18.33 0.16 31.21
C LEU A 372 -17.21 0.61 32.18
N PRO A 373 -16.14 -0.19 32.36
CA PRO A 373 -14.98 0.25 33.12
C PRO A 373 -14.36 1.51 32.50
N SER A 374 -14.22 2.55 33.32
CA SER A 374 -13.65 3.83 32.92
C SER A 374 -12.12 3.79 32.78
N THR A 375 -11.46 2.79 33.37
CA THR A 375 -10.00 2.68 33.37
C THR A 375 -9.51 1.42 32.68
N GLN A 376 -8.48 1.59 31.83
CA GLN A 376 -7.85 0.51 31.08
C GLN A 376 -7.33 -0.61 31.98
N ALA A 377 -6.84 -0.28 33.19
CA ALA A 377 -6.28 -1.25 34.12
C ALA A 377 -7.31 -2.19 34.76
N GLN A 378 -8.57 -1.75 34.91
CA GLN A 378 -9.67 -2.62 35.35
C GLN A 378 -10.07 -3.59 34.23
N ALA A 379 -10.24 -3.07 33.02
CA ALA A 379 -10.58 -3.87 31.85
C ALA A 379 -9.50 -4.93 31.51
N LEU A 380 -8.22 -4.58 31.67
CA LEU A 380 -7.11 -5.53 31.48
C LEU A 380 -7.12 -6.66 32.52
N ARG A 381 -7.52 -6.40 33.76
CA ARG A 381 -7.64 -7.45 34.79
C ARG A 381 -8.74 -8.45 34.43
N GLU A 382 -9.87 -7.97 33.90
CA GLU A 382 -10.94 -8.82 33.38
C GLU A 382 -10.46 -9.67 32.19
N LEU A 383 -9.75 -9.07 31.24
CA LEU A 383 -9.12 -9.83 30.16
C LEU A 383 -8.14 -10.88 30.71
N GLY A 384 -7.34 -10.55 31.74
CA GLY A 384 -6.42 -11.47 32.41
C GLY A 384 -7.10 -12.73 32.95
N THR A 385 -8.32 -12.62 33.50
CA THR A 385 -9.07 -13.78 33.99
C THR A 385 -9.42 -14.79 32.89
N LEU A 386 -9.69 -14.33 31.66
CA LEU A 386 -9.92 -15.22 30.51
C LEU A 386 -8.63 -15.96 30.09
N TRP A 387 -7.48 -15.36 30.40
CA TRP A 387 -6.17 -15.93 30.13
C TRP A 387 -5.63 -16.79 31.29
N ASN A 388 -6.43 -17.01 32.35
CA ASN A 388 -6.00 -17.63 33.61
C ASN A 388 -4.79 -16.93 34.24
N LEU A 389 -4.73 -15.59 34.15
CA LEU A 389 -3.68 -14.75 34.69
C LEU A 389 -4.20 -13.82 35.78
N GLU A 390 -3.53 -13.80 36.93
CA GLU A 390 -3.78 -12.82 37.99
C GLU A 390 -2.91 -11.57 37.77
N LEU A 391 -3.46 -10.59 37.05
CA LEU A 391 -2.77 -9.33 36.76
C LEU A 391 -2.90 -8.35 37.95
N ALA A 392 -2.15 -8.59 39.02
CA ALA A 392 -2.10 -7.73 40.20
C ALA A 392 -1.08 -6.57 40.04
N GLY A 393 -1.44 -5.37 40.51
CA GLY A 393 -0.58 -4.17 40.53
C GLY A 393 -1.10 -2.98 39.70
N ASP A 394 -0.35 -1.88 39.71
CA ASP A 394 -0.70 -0.64 38.99
C ASP A 394 -0.51 -0.75 37.46
N ASP A 395 0.35 -1.67 36.99
CA ASP A 395 0.56 -1.96 35.57
C ASP A 395 0.28 -3.46 35.24
N PRO A 396 -0.94 -3.79 34.79
CA PRO A 396 -1.31 -5.14 34.37
C PRO A 396 -0.47 -5.70 33.22
N CYS A 397 0.10 -4.84 32.35
CA CYS A 397 0.90 -5.31 31.21
C CYS A 397 2.30 -5.75 31.63
N ALA A 398 2.90 -5.07 32.62
CA ALA A 398 4.15 -5.53 33.23
C ALA A 398 3.96 -6.85 33.99
N ALA A 399 2.81 -7.04 34.64
CA ALA A 399 2.48 -8.31 35.30
C ALA A 399 2.35 -9.46 34.29
N ALA A 400 1.69 -9.23 33.15
CA ALA A 400 1.54 -10.24 32.09
C ALA A 400 2.89 -10.67 31.49
N LEU A 401 3.83 -9.74 31.34
CA LEU A 401 5.15 -10.02 30.77
C LEU A 401 5.96 -11.06 31.58
N ARG A 402 5.76 -11.10 32.91
CA ARG A 402 6.39 -12.11 33.79
C ARG A 402 5.96 -13.54 33.46
N GLU A 403 4.74 -13.70 32.93
CA GLU A 403 4.15 -14.98 32.52
C GLU A 403 4.32 -15.24 31.00
N GLN A 404 5.26 -14.55 30.34
CA GLN A 404 5.52 -14.60 28.88
C GLN A 404 4.35 -14.15 27.99
N VAL A 405 3.40 -13.40 28.55
CA VAL A 405 2.26 -12.84 27.83
C VAL A 405 2.47 -11.33 27.61
N GLN A 406 2.33 -10.86 26.39
CA GLN A 406 2.53 -9.45 26.06
C GLN A 406 1.20 -8.75 25.77
N CYS A 407 1.10 -7.48 26.18
CA CYS A 407 0.03 -6.59 25.75
C CYS A 407 0.35 -6.04 24.36
N GLN A 408 -0.56 -6.24 23.40
CA GLN A 408 -0.56 -5.51 22.14
C GLN A 408 -1.63 -4.42 22.19
N LYS A 409 -1.23 -3.17 21.91
CA LYS A 409 -2.14 -2.04 21.67
C LYS A 409 -1.96 -1.62 20.22
N ASP A 410 -3.05 -1.59 19.46
CA ASP A 410 -3.00 -1.25 18.03
C ASP A 410 -4.37 -0.77 17.54
N ASN A 411 -4.44 -0.36 16.27
CA ASN A 411 -5.68 -0.02 15.58
C ASN A 411 -5.97 -1.05 14.47
N ALA A 412 -7.17 -1.65 14.48
CA ALA A 412 -7.56 -2.66 13.50
C ALA A 412 -9.07 -2.63 13.21
N THR A 413 -9.46 -3.23 12.08
CA THR A 413 -10.88 -3.39 11.73
C THR A 413 -11.51 -4.59 12.43
N LEU A 414 -12.84 -4.64 12.52
CA LEU A 414 -13.55 -5.77 13.12
C LEU A 414 -13.24 -7.10 12.40
N GLU A 415 -13.01 -7.05 11.08
CA GLU A 415 -12.62 -8.22 10.30
C GLU A 415 -11.26 -8.77 10.74
N THR A 416 -10.27 -7.88 10.98
CA THR A 416 -8.98 -8.27 11.54
C THR A 416 -9.15 -8.88 12.93
N LEU A 417 -10.00 -8.33 13.78
CA LEU A 417 -10.29 -8.88 15.11
C LEU A 417 -10.95 -10.27 15.04
N ARG A 418 -11.91 -10.48 14.11
CA ARG A 418 -12.50 -11.80 13.83
C ARG A 418 -11.43 -12.81 13.39
N ARG A 419 -10.47 -12.37 12.56
CA ARG A 419 -9.36 -13.24 12.11
C ARG A 419 -8.36 -13.54 13.21
N LEU A 420 -8.14 -12.63 14.16
CA LEU A 420 -7.31 -12.88 15.34
C LEU A 420 -7.94 -13.90 16.28
N ASP A 421 -9.28 -13.96 16.35
CA ASP A 421 -10.06 -14.96 17.07
C ASP A 421 -9.68 -15.06 18.56
N ARG A 422 -9.60 -13.90 19.21
CA ARG A 422 -9.16 -13.73 20.59
C ARG A 422 -9.99 -12.66 21.30
N PRO A 423 -10.20 -12.79 22.62
CA PRO A 423 -10.78 -11.71 23.41
C PRO A 423 -9.92 -10.44 23.31
N VAL A 424 -10.57 -9.33 22.98
CA VAL A 424 -9.91 -8.02 22.87
C VAL A 424 -10.69 -6.98 23.65
N LEU A 425 -9.99 -5.99 24.18
CA LEU A 425 -10.58 -4.81 24.78
C LEU A 425 -10.72 -3.74 23.70
N LEU A 426 -11.94 -3.27 23.48
CA LEU A 426 -12.24 -2.17 22.57
C LEU A 426 -12.25 -0.86 23.34
N ALA A 427 -11.56 0.17 22.82
CA ALA A 427 -11.67 1.52 23.33
C ALA A 427 -12.88 2.20 22.66
N LEU A 428 -13.97 2.33 23.40
CA LEU A 428 -15.19 2.98 22.94
C LEU A 428 -15.16 4.47 23.32
N GLN A 429 -15.65 5.33 22.43
CA GLN A 429 -15.73 6.77 22.63
C GLN A 429 -17.12 7.28 22.29
N ASP A 430 -17.70 8.08 23.19
CA ASP A 430 -18.99 8.75 22.94
C ASP A 430 -18.80 10.10 22.22
N ALA A 431 -19.90 10.72 21.76
CA ALA A 431 -19.92 12.01 21.08
C ALA A 431 -19.30 13.15 21.92
N ASP A 432 -19.34 13.05 23.24
CA ASP A 432 -18.71 13.99 24.18
C ASP A 432 -17.22 13.68 24.45
N GLY A 433 -16.64 12.69 23.75
CA GLY A 433 -15.22 12.34 23.82
C GLY A 433 -14.80 11.50 25.03
N GLN A 434 -15.74 11.10 25.90
CA GLN A 434 -15.48 10.20 27.03
C GLN A 434 -15.05 8.81 26.55
N LYS A 435 -14.01 8.24 27.15
CA LYS A 435 -13.46 6.92 26.79
C LYS A 435 -13.91 5.85 27.77
N ALA A 436 -14.38 4.72 27.25
CA ALA A 436 -14.74 3.54 28.01
C ALA A 436 -14.13 2.29 27.38
N TRP A 437 -13.93 1.25 28.17
CA TRP A 437 -13.35 -0.02 27.71
C TRP A 437 -14.40 -1.13 27.76
N ALA A 438 -14.54 -1.89 26.67
CA ALA A 438 -15.45 -3.03 26.60
C ALA A 438 -14.70 -4.30 26.17
N LEU A 439 -14.99 -5.44 26.81
CA LEU A 439 -14.40 -6.71 26.43
C LEU A 439 -15.24 -7.37 25.34
N LEU A 440 -14.62 -7.62 24.19
CA LEU A 440 -15.20 -8.36 23.08
C LEU A 440 -15.18 -9.86 23.40
N GLY A 441 -16.36 -10.44 23.62
CA GLY A 441 -16.52 -11.86 23.93
C GLY A 441 -16.92 -12.72 22.73
N GLY A 442 -17.54 -12.13 21.70
CA GLY A 442 -17.99 -12.84 20.51
C GLY A 442 -18.41 -11.88 19.41
N VAL A 443 -18.25 -12.31 18.15
CA VAL A 443 -18.64 -11.53 16.97
C VAL A 443 -19.37 -12.44 15.99
N ASN A 444 -20.63 -12.13 15.71
CA ASN A 444 -21.46 -12.79 14.72
C ASN A 444 -21.68 -11.85 13.51
N ASP A 445 -22.27 -12.36 12.42
CA ASP A 445 -22.48 -11.57 11.20
C ASP A 445 -23.36 -10.33 11.36
N ARG A 446 -24.21 -10.29 12.39
CA ARG A 446 -25.13 -9.17 12.64
C ARG A 446 -24.99 -8.53 14.02
N THR A 447 -24.35 -9.21 14.97
CA THR A 447 -24.27 -8.77 16.37
C THR A 447 -22.89 -9.00 16.97
N VAL A 448 -22.53 -8.14 17.92
CA VAL A 448 -21.33 -8.23 18.73
C VAL A 448 -21.73 -8.47 20.18
N THR A 449 -21.08 -9.43 20.82
CA THR A 449 -21.26 -9.71 22.25
C THR A 449 -20.16 -8.99 23.03
N LEU A 450 -20.55 -7.94 23.74
CA LEU A 450 -19.69 -7.19 24.64
C LEU A 450 -19.94 -7.65 26.08
N ARG A 451 -18.89 -7.76 26.89
CA ARG A 451 -19.00 -7.96 28.32
C ARG A 451 -18.71 -6.64 29.02
N SER A 452 -19.62 -6.25 29.91
CA SER A 452 -19.54 -5.02 30.70
C SER A 452 -19.67 -5.39 32.18
N GLY A 453 -18.64 -5.08 32.98
CA GLY A 453 -18.69 -5.16 34.44
C GLY A 453 -17.53 -5.92 35.08
N ALA A 454 -17.06 -5.40 36.22
CA ALA A 454 -15.98 -6.00 37.00
C ALA A 454 -16.45 -7.24 37.77
N GLY A 455 -15.86 -8.40 37.47
CA GLY A 455 -16.01 -9.64 38.22
C GLY A 455 -17.09 -10.61 37.70
N ALA A 456 -17.38 -11.64 38.50
CA ALA A 456 -18.26 -12.78 38.18
C ALA A 456 -19.75 -12.42 37.90
N GLY A 457 -20.10 -11.13 37.88
CA GLY A 457 -21.41 -10.59 37.50
C GLY A 457 -21.48 -9.93 36.12
N ALA A 458 -20.42 -10.01 35.30
CA ALA A 458 -20.39 -9.43 33.95
C ALA A 458 -21.44 -10.11 33.05
N THR A 459 -22.53 -9.39 32.77
CA THR A 459 -23.57 -9.88 31.87
C THR A 459 -23.14 -9.65 30.41
N PRO A 460 -23.24 -10.68 29.55
CA PRO A 460 -22.98 -10.51 28.12
C PRO A 460 -24.12 -9.67 27.52
N VAL A 461 -23.76 -8.53 26.93
CA VAL A 461 -24.66 -7.63 26.23
C VAL A 461 -24.45 -7.83 24.73
N THR A 462 -25.54 -8.09 24.01
CA THR A 462 -25.51 -8.26 22.55
C THR A 462 -25.90 -6.93 21.91
N VAL A 463 -25.05 -6.43 21.02
CA VAL A 463 -25.26 -5.15 20.33
C VAL A 463 -25.20 -5.37 18.81
N PRO A 464 -26.05 -4.71 18.00
CA PRO A 464 -25.89 -4.70 16.55
C PRO A 464 -24.52 -4.16 16.11
N LEU A 465 -23.90 -4.77 15.09
CA LEU A 465 -22.61 -4.30 14.54
C LEU A 465 -22.64 -2.81 14.16
N ALA A 466 -23.72 -2.39 13.50
CA ALA A 466 -23.89 -1.01 13.03
C ALA A 466 -23.84 0.03 14.17
N SER A 467 -24.19 -0.36 15.41
CA SER A 467 -24.10 0.53 16.56
C SER A 467 -22.67 0.64 17.09
N LEU A 468 -21.87 -0.43 17.00
CA LEU A 468 -20.46 -0.42 17.40
C LEU A 468 -19.63 0.52 16.51
N ASP A 469 -19.89 0.52 15.20
CA ASP A 469 -19.19 1.38 14.23
C ASP A 469 -19.35 2.89 14.53
N THR A 470 -20.39 3.28 15.28
CA THR A 470 -20.60 4.69 15.66
C THR A 470 -19.79 5.15 16.87
N VAL A 471 -19.23 4.22 17.64
CA VAL A 471 -18.56 4.50 18.93
C VAL A 471 -17.16 3.91 19.03
N TRP A 472 -16.73 3.11 18.05
CA TRP A 472 -15.42 2.46 18.04
C TRP A 472 -14.61 2.88 16.82
N ASN A 473 -13.42 3.45 17.07
CA ASN A 473 -12.54 3.99 16.03
C ASN A 473 -11.43 3.01 15.61
N GLY A 474 -11.54 1.73 15.95
CA GLY A 474 -10.55 0.70 15.63
C GLY A 474 -9.52 0.42 16.74
N ASP A 475 -9.46 1.25 17.78
CA ASP A 475 -8.49 1.11 18.87
C ASP A 475 -8.81 -0.12 19.74
N TYR A 476 -7.84 -1.02 19.89
CA TYR A 476 -7.99 -2.21 20.70
C TYR A 476 -6.73 -2.56 21.50
N VAL A 477 -6.94 -3.36 22.55
CA VAL A 477 -5.87 -3.95 23.36
C VAL A 477 -6.13 -5.44 23.54
N THR A 478 -5.12 -6.27 23.30
CA THR A 478 -5.22 -7.72 23.51
C THR A 478 -3.96 -8.27 24.16
N LEU A 479 -4.06 -9.51 24.64
CA LEU A 479 -2.95 -10.28 25.19
C LEU A 479 -2.55 -11.38 24.19
N TRP A 480 -1.28 -11.76 24.18
CA TRP A 480 -0.79 -12.86 23.35
C TRP A 480 0.43 -13.54 23.97
N ARG A 481 0.58 -14.86 23.76
CA ARG A 481 1.77 -15.60 24.22
C ARG A 481 2.94 -15.35 23.27
N SER A 482 3.99 -14.73 23.80
CA SER A 482 5.21 -14.45 23.03
C SER A 482 6.15 -15.66 22.97
N PRO A 483 6.91 -15.84 21.87
CA PRO A 483 7.88 -16.93 21.80
C PRO A 483 9.02 -16.78 22.83
N PRO A 484 9.65 -17.88 23.25
CA PRO A 484 10.79 -17.81 24.16
C PRO A 484 11.92 -16.93 23.61
N GLY A 485 12.32 -15.93 24.40
CA GLY A 485 13.38 -14.98 24.01
C GLY A 485 12.92 -13.84 23.10
N PHE A 486 11.63 -13.73 22.78
CA PHE A 486 11.06 -12.57 22.11
C PHE A 486 10.92 -11.40 23.09
N ARG A 487 11.35 -10.19 22.67
CA ARG A 487 11.15 -8.94 23.42
C ARG A 487 10.26 -8.01 22.61
N ASP A 488 10.85 -7.09 21.87
CA ASP A 488 10.10 -6.15 21.01
C ASP A 488 10.27 -6.45 19.51
N ARG A 489 11.44 -7.00 19.13
CA ARG A 489 11.77 -7.36 17.75
C ARG A 489 12.47 -8.70 17.69
N LEU A 490 12.25 -9.40 16.59
CA LEU A 490 12.95 -10.64 16.29
C LEU A 490 14.39 -10.33 15.86
N GLY A 491 15.37 -11.02 16.45
CA GLY A 491 16.77 -10.94 16.04
C GLY A 491 17.09 -11.85 14.84
N ASP A 492 18.31 -11.81 14.35
CA ASP A 492 18.74 -12.61 13.18
C ASP A 492 18.87 -14.10 13.49
N ARG A 493 19.12 -14.48 14.75
CA ARG A 493 19.27 -15.87 15.25
C ARG A 493 18.81 -15.97 16.69
N GLY A 494 18.45 -17.18 17.12
CA GLY A 494 18.16 -17.51 18.53
C GLY A 494 16.84 -18.26 18.71
N ALA A 495 16.49 -18.54 19.97
CA ALA A 495 15.34 -19.37 20.34
C ALA A 495 14.01 -18.90 19.72
N ALA A 496 13.79 -17.59 19.57
CA ALA A 496 12.59 -17.05 18.94
C ALA A 496 12.54 -17.31 17.43
N VAL A 497 13.69 -17.33 16.74
CA VAL A 497 13.79 -17.65 15.30
C VAL A 497 13.59 -19.15 15.08
N ASP A 498 14.16 -19.99 15.95
CA ASP A 498 13.96 -21.44 15.91
C ASP A 498 12.50 -21.81 16.18
N TRP A 499 11.88 -21.13 17.15
CA TRP A 499 10.45 -21.27 17.45
C TRP A 499 9.60 -20.86 16.25
N LEU A 500 9.90 -19.73 15.60
CA LEU A 500 9.21 -19.28 14.40
C LEU A 500 9.34 -20.29 13.24
N ALA A 501 10.54 -20.83 13.03
CA ALA A 501 10.81 -21.82 11.99
C ALA A 501 9.98 -23.09 12.17
N ALA A 502 9.90 -23.59 13.41
CA ALA A 502 9.11 -24.76 13.77
C ALA A 502 7.61 -24.53 13.57
N ARG A 503 7.11 -23.34 13.96
CA ARG A 503 5.69 -22.98 13.84
C ARG A 503 5.26 -22.77 12.41
N LEU A 504 6.08 -22.12 11.59
CA LEU A 504 5.85 -22.03 10.15
C LEU A 504 5.81 -23.40 9.50
N ALA A 505 6.70 -24.33 9.88
CA ALA A 505 6.67 -25.69 9.35
C ALA A 505 5.36 -26.42 9.70
N MET A 506 4.85 -26.26 10.93
CA MET A 506 3.55 -26.82 11.33
C MET A 506 2.39 -26.21 10.52
N ALA A 507 2.37 -24.89 10.35
CA ALA A 507 1.34 -24.21 9.56
C ALA A 507 1.37 -24.62 8.07
N GLU A 508 2.57 -24.85 7.52
CA GLU A 508 2.79 -25.31 6.14
C GLU A 508 2.59 -26.83 5.97
N LYS A 509 2.31 -27.58 7.06
CA LYS A 509 2.29 -29.06 7.08
C LYS A 509 3.61 -29.69 6.59
N ALA A 510 4.72 -29.00 6.81
CA ALA A 510 6.07 -29.44 6.48
C ALA A 510 6.73 -30.20 7.66
N PRO A 511 7.73 -31.07 7.40
CA PRO A 511 8.47 -31.73 8.47
C PRO A 511 9.17 -30.71 9.39
N PRO A 512 9.31 -31.03 10.69
CA PRO A 512 9.93 -30.13 11.65
C PRO A 512 11.37 -29.81 11.23
N PRO A 513 11.75 -28.53 11.25
CA PRO A 513 13.04 -28.12 10.73
C PRO A 513 14.16 -28.54 11.71
N ARG A 514 15.35 -28.89 11.19
CA ARG A 514 16.47 -29.43 11.97
C ARG A 514 17.58 -28.39 12.14
N GLY A 515 18.05 -28.24 13.38
CA GLY A 515 19.18 -27.37 13.73
C GLY A 515 18.78 -25.92 13.97
N PRO A 516 19.75 -25.05 14.29
CA PRO A 516 19.51 -23.63 14.52
C PRO A 516 19.24 -22.90 13.20
N HIS A 517 18.27 -22.01 13.21
CA HIS A 517 17.82 -21.22 12.08
C HIS A 517 18.23 -19.75 12.21
N ALA A 518 18.34 -19.11 11.06
CA ALA A 518 18.58 -17.68 10.94
C ALA A 518 17.47 -17.03 10.13
N MET A 519 17.31 -15.72 10.30
CA MET A 519 16.44 -14.89 9.46
C MET A 519 17.09 -14.66 8.08
N ASP A 520 17.30 -15.75 7.34
CA ASP A 520 17.86 -15.73 6.00
C ASP A 520 16.77 -15.45 4.94
N ARG A 521 17.19 -15.31 3.67
CA ARG A 521 16.26 -15.04 2.56
C ARG A 521 15.15 -16.09 2.44
N LYS A 522 15.41 -17.35 2.81
CA LYS A 522 14.44 -18.43 2.74
C LYS A 522 13.40 -18.30 3.85
N MET A 523 13.84 -17.98 5.07
CA MET A 523 12.95 -17.71 6.19
C MET A 523 12.07 -16.49 5.93
N LEU A 524 12.66 -15.39 5.44
CA LEU A 524 11.92 -14.18 5.08
C LEU A 524 10.85 -14.46 4.01
N ALA A 525 11.16 -15.28 3.00
CA ALA A 525 10.18 -15.66 1.97
C ALA A 525 9.01 -16.47 2.56
N ARG A 526 9.28 -17.39 3.51
CA ARG A 526 8.24 -18.16 4.20
C ARG A 526 7.36 -17.28 5.07
N VAL A 527 7.95 -16.35 5.82
CA VAL A 527 7.20 -15.35 6.62
C VAL A 527 6.30 -14.51 5.71
N LYS A 528 6.81 -14.00 4.58
CA LYS A 528 6.02 -13.24 3.59
C LYS A 528 4.88 -14.05 3.00
N ALA A 529 5.11 -15.32 2.66
CA ALA A 529 4.07 -16.20 2.16
C ALA A 529 2.95 -16.39 3.20
N PHE A 530 3.31 -16.62 4.46
CA PHE A 530 2.35 -16.71 5.56
C PHE A 530 1.57 -15.40 5.78
N GLN A 531 2.27 -14.26 5.79
CA GLN A 531 1.64 -12.94 5.93
C GLN A 531 0.63 -12.68 4.81
N ASN A 532 1.01 -12.91 3.54
CA ASN A 532 0.11 -12.79 2.40
C ASN A 532 -1.11 -13.70 2.51
N ALA A 533 -0.92 -14.97 2.87
CA ALA A 533 -2.00 -15.94 2.99
C ALA A 533 -3.02 -15.57 4.08
N ASN A 534 -2.60 -14.82 5.10
CA ASN A 534 -3.47 -14.39 6.19
C ASN A 534 -3.93 -12.93 6.09
N GLY A 535 -3.63 -12.24 4.98
CA GLY A 535 -4.03 -10.85 4.75
C GLY A 535 -3.27 -9.81 5.58
N LEU A 536 -2.05 -10.15 6.04
CA LEU A 536 -1.11 -9.20 6.61
C LEU A 536 -0.22 -8.58 5.53
N LYS A 537 0.38 -7.43 5.82
CA LYS A 537 1.43 -6.82 5.00
C LYS A 537 2.63 -7.79 4.91
N ALA A 538 2.97 -8.25 3.71
CA ALA A 538 4.10 -9.17 3.49
C ALA A 538 5.47 -8.47 3.46
N ASP A 539 5.83 -7.86 4.57
CA ASP A 539 7.14 -7.24 4.78
C ASP A 539 8.25 -8.25 5.15
N GLY A 540 7.87 -9.46 5.58
CA GLY A 540 8.78 -10.50 6.05
C GLY A 540 9.26 -10.29 7.49
N LEU A 541 8.75 -9.26 8.17
CA LEU A 541 9.05 -8.97 9.56
C LEU A 541 8.00 -9.66 10.44
N ALA A 542 8.40 -10.71 11.16
CA ALA A 542 7.51 -11.37 12.11
C ALA A 542 7.30 -10.48 13.34
N GLY A 543 6.27 -9.62 13.28
CA GLY A 543 5.78 -8.82 14.40
C GLY A 543 4.67 -9.52 15.20
N PRO A 544 4.14 -8.86 16.25
CA PRO A 544 3.11 -9.43 17.13
C PRO A 544 1.90 -10.01 16.38
N MET A 545 1.40 -9.31 15.34
CA MET A 545 0.29 -9.79 14.50
C MET A 545 0.61 -11.10 13.77
N THR A 546 1.83 -11.24 13.27
CA THR A 546 2.26 -12.47 12.60
C THR A 546 2.32 -13.62 13.60
N PHE A 547 2.83 -13.38 14.81
CA PHE A 547 2.89 -14.38 15.88
C PHE A 547 1.52 -14.80 16.40
N MET A 548 0.59 -13.86 16.59
CA MET A 548 -0.77 -14.18 17.04
C MET A 548 -1.52 -15.09 16.07
N LEU A 549 -1.36 -14.86 14.76
CA LEU A 549 -1.94 -15.72 13.73
C LEU A 549 -1.23 -17.07 13.62
N LEU A 550 0.10 -17.11 13.82
CA LEU A 550 0.84 -18.38 13.92
C LEU A 550 0.43 -19.21 15.14
N ASN A 551 0.24 -18.59 16.30
CA ASN A 551 -0.26 -19.26 17.49
C ASN A 551 -1.59 -19.95 17.21
N ARG A 552 -2.51 -19.25 16.55
CA ARG A 552 -3.81 -19.79 16.13
C ARG A 552 -3.65 -20.94 15.13
N ALA A 553 -2.89 -20.73 14.06
CA ALA A 553 -2.67 -21.74 13.02
C ALA A 553 -2.00 -23.02 13.54
N THR A 554 -1.25 -22.92 14.64
CA THR A 554 -0.52 -24.04 15.24
C THR A 554 -1.13 -24.55 16.55
N GLY A 555 -2.32 -24.07 16.93
CA GLY A 555 -3.09 -24.56 18.07
C GLY A 555 -2.47 -24.29 19.44
N VAL A 556 -1.83 -23.14 19.64
CA VAL A 556 -1.39 -22.71 20.99
C VAL A 556 -2.62 -22.47 21.86
N GLU A 557 -2.61 -23.00 23.08
CA GLU A 557 -3.73 -22.91 24.02
C GLU A 557 -3.88 -21.47 24.55
N GLU A 558 -4.85 -20.76 23.97
CA GLU A 558 -5.20 -19.37 24.27
C GLU A 558 -6.72 -19.21 24.19
N PRO A 559 -7.32 -18.25 24.92
CA PRO A 559 -8.75 -18.03 24.87
C PRO A 559 -9.18 -17.52 23.49
N HIS A 560 -10.33 -18.00 23.03
CA HIS A 560 -10.92 -17.65 21.73
C HIS A 560 -12.22 -16.86 21.90
N LEU A 561 -12.65 -16.18 20.82
CA LEU A 561 -13.96 -15.54 20.81
C LEU A 561 -15.04 -16.63 20.75
N ASN A 562 -16.08 -16.50 21.56
CA ASN A 562 -17.24 -17.38 21.50
C ASN A 562 -18.10 -16.95 20.29
N GLY A 563 -17.84 -17.55 19.13
CA GLY A 563 -18.69 -17.49 17.94
C GLY A 563 -18.91 -18.92 17.43
N GLU A 564 -20.15 -19.27 17.09
CA GLU A 564 -20.45 -20.53 16.41
C GLU A 564 -19.58 -20.61 15.13
N ARG A 565 -18.85 -21.72 15.00
CA ARG A 565 -17.98 -22.02 13.85
C ARG A 565 -18.77 -22.27 12.59
#